data_AF-A0A520I9Z5-F1
#
_entry.id   AF-A0A520I9Z5-F1
#
_cell.length_a   1.000
_cell.length_b   1.000
_cell.length_c   1.000
_cell.angle_alpha   90.00
_cell.angle_beta   90.00
_cell.angle_gamma   90.00
#
_symmetry.space_group_name_H-M   'P 1'
#
loop_
_entity.id
_entity.type
_entity.pdbx_description
1 polymer ?
#
loop_
_entity_poly.entity_id
_entity_poly.type
_entity_poly.pdbx_seq_one_letter_code
_entity_poly.pdbx_strand_id
1 'polypeptide(L)'
;MVGDATAETKQGINGGQFFFMYLPSSGIEVDIPLVYQAPISKRKDEGIKPDITVKSKVSDIANGVDGQLNYLIRRLSSSRLPDSILWPDTTKNEKLR
;
A
#
# COMPACT_ATOMS: atom_id res chain seq x y z
N MET A 1 0.42 5.91 8.76
CA MET A 1 0.11 5.77 7.33
C MET A 1 0.05 7.15 6.68
N VAL A 2 0.69 7.31 5.52
CA VAL A 2 0.68 8.55 4.72
C VAL A 2 0.13 8.21 3.34
N GLY A 3 -0.75 9.04 2.79
CA GLY A 3 -1.23 8.89 1.41
C GLY A 3 -2.63 9.44 1.19
N ASP A 4 -3.44 8.74 0.39
CA ASP A 4 -4.89 8.99 0.26
C ASP A 4 -5.70 7.85 0.89
N ALA A 5 -7.01 8.04 1.01
CA ALA A 5 -7.91 6.98 1.45
C ALA A 5 -7.86 5.79 0.49
N THR A 6 -7.84 4.57 1.02
CA THR A 6 -7.91 3.36 0.19
C THR A 6 -9.26 3.27 -0.51
N ALA A 7 -9.33 2.62 -1.68
CA ALA A 7 -10.60 2.39 -2.38
C ALA A 7 -11.41 1.20 -1.82
N GLU A 8 -10.74 0.30 -1.07
CA GLU A 8 -11.29 -0.95 -0.54
C GLU A 8 -12.50 -0.80 0.39
N THR A 9 -13.20 -1.91 0.62
CA THR A 9 -14.33 -1.99 1.56
C THR A 9 -13.91 -2.36 2.98
N LYS A 10 -14.71 -1.99 3.98
CA LYS A 10 -14.58 -2.52 5.37
C LYS A 10 -15.47 -3.73 5.62
N GLN A 11 -16.15 -4.27 4.61
CA GLN A 11 -17.11 -5.36 4.73
C GLN A 11 -16.51 -6.76 4.59
N GLY A 12 -15.22 -6.89 4.24
CA GLY A 12 -14.50 -8.14 4.44
C GLY A 12 -14.27 -9.05 3.23
N ILE A 13 -14.71 -8.66 2.03
CA ILE A 13 -14.39 -9.37 0.78
C ILE A 13 -13.04 -8.91 0.20
N ASN A 14 -12.19 -8.26 1.01
CA ASN A 14 -10.93 -7.73 0.52
C ASN A 14 -9.96 -8.86 0.21
N GLY A 15 -9.45 -8.81 -1.02
CA GLY A 15 -8.69 -9.85 -1.67
C GLY A 15 -7.44 -10.30 -0.93
N GLY A 16 -7.28 -11.61 -0.82
CA GLY A 16 -6.03 -12.24 -0.39
C GLY A 16 -5.76 -13.51 -1.17
N GLN A 17 -6.79 -14.35 -1.33
CA GLN A 17 -6.73 -15.57 -2.14
C GLN A 17 -7.93 -15.63 -3.06
N PHE A 18 -7.67 -15.92 -4.33
CA PHE A 18 -8.67 -16.01 -5.37
C PHE A 18 -8.52 -17.33 -6.12
N PHE A 19 -9.66 -17.88 -6.52
CA PHE A 19 -9.72 -18.94 -7.52
C PHE A 19 -10.16 -18.32 -8.84
N PHE A 20 -9.38 -18.56 -9.88
CA PHE A 20 -9.64 -18.08 -11.23
C PHE A 20 -10.04 -19.26 -12.11
N MET A 21 -11.07 -19.08 -12.93
CA MET A 21 -11.42 -20.06 -13.94
C MET A 21 -11.99 -19.40 -15.19
N TYR A 22 -11.83 -20.08 -16.33
CA TYR A 22 -12.55 -19.75 -17.55
C TYR A 22 -13.79 -20.62 -17.68
N LEU A 23 -14.93 -20.00 -17.97
CA LEU A 23 -16.15 -20.73 -18.29
C LEU A 23 -16.00 -21.41 -19.66
N PRO A 24 -16.38 -22.69 -19.80
CA PRO A 24 -16.29 -23.40 -21.07
C PRO A 24 -17.04 -22.67 -22.19
N SER A 25 -16.42 -22.61 -23.36
CA SER A 25 -17.01 -22.12 -24.61
C SER A 25 -17.42 -20.64 -24.66
N SER A 26 -17.39 -19.89 -23.55
CA SER A 26 -17.66 -18.44 -23.54
C SER A 26 -16.39 -17.60 -23.50
N GLY A 27 -15.29 -18.14 -23.00
CA GLY A 27 -14.05 -17.39 -22.77
C GLY A 27 -14.14 -16.37 -21.63
N ILE A 28 -15.23 -16.38 -20.85
CA ILE A 28 -15.41 -15.51 -19.69
C ILE A 28 -14.53 -16.01 -18.56
N GLU A 29 -13.72 -15.10 -17.99
CA GLU A 29 -12.99 -15.33 -16.75
C GLU A 29 -13.86 -14.98 -15.54
N VAL A 30 -13.81 -15.82 -14.52
CA VAL A 30 -14.46 -15.59 -13.23
C VAL A 30 -13.40 -15.67 -12.14
N ASP A 31 -13.35 -14.65 -11.30
CA ASP A 31 -12.56 -14.59 -10.08
C ASP A 31 -13.47 -14.77 -8.85
N ILE A 32 -13.10 -15.72 -8.00
CA ILE A 32 -13.86 -16.06 -6.79
C ILE A 32 -12.95 -15.84 -5.57
N PRO A 33 -13.26 -14.88 -4.69
CA PRO A 33 -12.57 -14.73 -3.42
C PRO A 33 -12.75 -16.00 -2.58
N LEU A 34 -11.64 -16.63 -2.20
CA LEU A 34 -11.66 -17.86 -1.39
C LEU A 34 -11.71 -17.56 0.11
N VAL A 35 -11.19 -16.41 0.51
CA VAL A 35 -11.08 -16.00 1.91
C VAL A 35 -11.96 -14.79 2.16
N TYR A 36 -12.84 -14.91 3.16
CA TYR A 36 -13.68 -13.82 3.62
C TYR A 36 -13.33 -13.47 5.07
N GLN A 37 -12.94 -12.21 5.31
CA GLN A 37 -12.62 -11.70 6.64
C GLN A 37 -13.66 -10.67 7.07
N ALA A 38 -14.74 -11.15 7.68
CA ALA A 38 -15.80 -10.28 8.17
C ALA A 38 -15.38 -9.46 9.40
N PRO A 39 -15.79 -8.19 9.51
CA PRO A 39 -15.62 -7.45 10.75
C PRO A 39 -16.55 -8.01 11.85
N ILE A 40 -16.05 -8.11 13.08
CA ILE A 40 -16.82 -8.61 14.24
C ILE A 40 -18.01 -7.68 14.57
N SER A 41 -17.87 -6.39 14.30
CA SER A 41 -18.91 -5.38 14.47
C SER A 41 -19.23 -4.70 13.15
N LYS A 42 -20.45 -4.19 13.01
CA LYS A 42 -20.88 -3.46 11.82
C LYS A 42 -19.97 -2.26 11.57
N ARG A 43 -19.36 -2.22 10.40
CA ARG A 43 -18.56 -1.08 9.93
C ARG A 43 -19.28 -0.42 8.76
N LYS A 44 -19.02 0.86 8.54
CA LYS A 44 -19.48 1.56 7.33
C LYS A 44 -18.66 1.07 6.14
N ASP A 45 -19.31 0.91 4.99
CA ASP A 45 -18.64 0.56 3.74
C ASP A 45 -17.88 1.77 3.18
N GLU A 46 -16.58 1.83 3.47
CA GLU A 46 -15.66 2.88 3.04
C GLU A 46 -14.21 2.42 3.27
N GLY A 47 -13.27 3.04 2.59
CA GLY A 47 -11.84 2.77 2.77
C GLY A 47 -11.24 3.24 4.09
N ILE A 48 -9.95 2.97 4.25
CA ILE A 48 -9.14 3.40 5.39
C ILE A 48 -8.54 4.76 5.09
N LYS A 49 -8.76 5.73 5.99
CA LYS A 49 -8.13 7.04 5.91
C LYS A 49 -6.71 6.96 6.49
N PRO A 50 -5.70 7.57 5.85
CA PRO A 50 -4.36 7.64 6.40
C PRO A 50 -4.29 8.62 7.57
N ASP A 51 -3.32 8.45 8.45
CA ASP A 51 -3.04 9.39 9.54
C ASP A 51 -2.63 10.76 9.02
N ILE A 52 -1.91 10.78 7.88
CA ILE A 52 -1.52 11.99 7.18
C ILE A 52 -1.99 11.89 5.74
N THR A 53 -2.88 12.80 5.35
CA THR A 53 -3.38 12.87 3.97
C THR A 53 -2.44 13.70 3.10
N VAL A 54 -1.90 13.09 2.05
CA VAL A 54 -1.13 13.75 0.98
C VAL A 54 -1.74 13.32 -0.34
N LYS A 55 -2.65 14.17 -0.87
CA LYS A 55 -3.35 13.86 -2.13
C LYS A 55 -2.43 14.08 -3.33
N SER A 56 -2.46 13.14 -4.27
CA SER A 56 -1.83 13.30 -5.58
C SER A 56 -2.53 14.42 -6.34
N LYS A 57 -1.76 15.38 -6.87
CA LYS A 57 -2.28 16.47 -7.70
C LYS A 57 -1.97 16.22 -9.17
N VAL A 58 -2.85 16.68 -10.04
CA VAL A 58 -2.62 16.65 -11.50
C VAL A 58 -1.31 17.35 -11.87
N SER A 59 -1.00 18.46 -11.21
CA SER A 59 0.27 19.16 -11.37
C SER A 59 1.49 18.31 -11.00
N ASP A 60 1.37 17.50 -9.95
CA ASP A 60 2.49 16.68 -9.49
C ASP A 60 2.77 15.57 -10.50
N ILE A 61 1.70 14.96 -11.04
CA ILE A 61 1.79 13.98 -12.14
C ILE A 61 2.43 14.61 -13.38
N ALA A 62 1.96 15.80 -13.80
CA ALA A 62 2.48 16.49 -14.98
C ALA A 62 3.97 16.83 -14.86
N ASN A 63 4.46 17.04 -13.63
CA ASN A 63 5.86 17.38 -13.35
C ASN A 63 6.71 16.17 -12.90
N GLY A 64 6.17 14.94 -12.91
CA GLY A 64 6.88 13.75 -12.45
C GLY A 64 7.26 13.77 -10.96
N VAL A 65 6.49 14.49 -10.15
CA VAL A 65 6.72 14.66 -8.70
C VAL A 65 5.82 13.70 -7.92
N ASP A 66 6.41 12.94 -7.01
CA ASP A 66 5.66 12.18 -6.00
C ASP A 66 5.57 12.99 -4.69
N GLY A 67 4.40 13.59 -4.45
CA GLY A 67 4.15 14.38 -3.24
C GLY A 67 4.17 13.55 -1.96
N GLN A 68 3.75 12.28 -2.00
CA GLN A 68 3.71 11.40 -0.84
C GLN A 68 5.13 10.99 -0.44
N LEU A 69 5.96 10.62 -1.42
CA LEU A 69 7.37 10.30 -1.21
C LEU A 69 8.15 11.52 -0.68
N ASN A 70 7.98 12.69 -1.30
CA ASN A 70 8.63 13.92 -0.84
C ASN A 70 8.26 14.28 0.60
N TYR A 71 6.99 14.11 0.96
CA TYR A 71 6.55 14.30 2.34
C TYR A 71 7.29 13.35 3.29
N LEU A 72 7.38 12.06 2.94
CA LEU A 72 8.07 11.05 3.75
C LEU A 72 9.56 11.36 3.90
N ILE A 73 10.27 11.67 2.81
CA ILE A 73 11.69 12.03 2.85
C ILE A 73 11.92 13.23 3.78
N ARG A 74 11.10 14.28 3.67
CA ARG A 74 11.19 15.46 4.55
C ARG A 74 10.91 15.10 6.00
N ARG A 75 9.90 14.26 6.25
CA ARG A 75 9.51 13.87 7.61
C ARG A 75 10.59 13.00 8.27
N LEU A 76 11.11 12.02 7.54
CA LEU A 76 12.12 11.07 8.02
C LEU A 76 13.49 11.71 8.20
N SER A 77 13.89 12.66 7.34
CA SER A 77 15.14 13.41 7.50
C SER A 77 15.10 14.40 8.67
N SER A 78 13.92 14.89 9.05
CA SER A 78 13.74 15.77 10.21
C SER A 78 13.62 15.03 11.53
N SER A 79 13.26 13.75 11.50
CA SER A 79 13.28 12.87 12.68
C SER A 79 14.65 12.22 12.78
N ARG A 80 15.33 12.35 13.93
CA ARG A 80 16.51 11.52 14.21
C ARG A 80 16.05 10.05 14.15
N LEU A 81 16.56 9.28 13.19
CA LEU A 81 16.28 7.84 13.15
C LEU A 81 16.84 7.22 14.44
N PRO A 82 16.11 6.32 15.11
CA PRO A 82 16.69 5.55 16.20
C PRO A 82 17.87 4.72 15.65
N ASP A 83 18.96 4.63 16.42
CA ASP A 83 20.21 3.94 16.04
C ASP A 83 20.02 2.47 15.63
N SER A 84 18.85 1.88 15.92
CA SER A 84 18.45 0.51 15.56
C SER A 84 18.04 0.32 14.10
N ILE A 85 17.89 1.39 13.30
CA ILE A 85 17.55 1.33 11.86
C ILE A 85 18.71 1.89 11.02
N LEU A 86 19.95 1.59 11.40
CA LEU A 86 21.08 1.73 10.50
C LEU A 86 21.19 0.42 9.71
N TRP A 87 20.75 0.44 8.46
CA TRP A 87 21.09 -0.62 7.50
C TRP A 87 22.62 -0.77 7.47
N PRO A 88 23.16 -2.01 7.43
CA PRO A 88 24.59 -2.19 7.29
C PRO A 88 25.06 -1.45 6.03
N ASP A 89 26.05 -0.59 6.22
CA ASP A 89 26.65 0.21 5.17
C ASP A 89 27.18 -0.70 4.06
N THR A 90 26.44 -0.81 2.96
CA THR A 90 26.79 -1.62 1.79
C THR A 90 27.99 -1.07 1.02
N THR A 91 28.59 0.05 1.45
CA THR A 91 29.85 0.54 0.88
C THR A 91 31.10 -0.08 1.52
N LYS A 92 30.97 -0.79 2.64
CA LYS A 92 32.07 -1.58 3.19
C LYS A 92 32.14 -2.95 2.50
N ASN A 93 32.85 -2.99 1.38
CA ASN A 93 33.47 -4.20 0.86
C ASN A 93 34.50 -4.70 1.91
N GLU A 94 34.03 -5.41 2.93
CA GLU A 94 34.90 -6.27 3.72
C GLU A 94 35.33 -7.42 2.81
N LYS A 95 36.56 -7.29 2.30
CA LYS A 95 37.30 -8.37 1.66
C LYS A 95 37.27 -9.58 2.59
N LEU A 96 36.44 -10.58 2.27
CA LEU A 96 36.58 -11.91 2.83
C LEU A 96 37.97 -12.44 2.42
N ARG A 97 38.82 -12.62 3.44
CA ARG A 97 39.99 -13.49 3.40
C ARG A 97 39.63 -14.78 4.12
#